data_AF-A0A9W9KHM1-F1
#
_entry.id   AF-A0A9W9KHM1-F1
#
_cell.length_a   1.000
_cell.length_b   1.000
_cell.length_c   1.000
_cell.angle_alpha   90.00
_cell.angle_beta   90.00
_cell.angle_gamma   90.00
#
_symmetry.space_group_name_H-M   'P 1'
#
loop_
_entity.id
_entity.type
_entity.pdbx_description
1 polymer ?
#
loop_
_entity_poly.entity_id
_entity_poly.type
_entity_poly.pdbx_seq_one_letter_code
_entity_poly.pdbx_strand_id
1 'polypeptide(L)' 'MAKKVKSRTTAVRLISMAMTGYYRTLIRPRTHRPLSMLKYDPVVKKKVLFLEATKGGKAK' A
#
# COMPACT_ATOMS: atom_id res chain seq x y z
N MET A 1 -8.46 32.68 -6.40
CA MET A 1 -8.71 31.23 -6.25
C MET A 1 -8.05 30.71 -4.98
N ALA A 2 -8.78 30.09 -4.06
CA ALA A 2 -8.20 29.50 -2.86
C ALA A 2 -7.48 28.17 -3.19
N LYS A 3 -6.25 28.00 -2.69
CA LYS A 3 -5.44 26.80 -2.90
C LYS A 3 -6.09 25.62 -2.17
N LYS A 4 -6.54 24.60 -2.91
CA LYS A 4 -7.13 23.38 -2.33
C LYS A 4 -6.14 22.69 -1.40
N VAL A 5 -6.51 22.54 -0.13
CA VAL A 5 -5.69 21.88 0.88
C VAL A 5 -5.62 20.37 0.56
N LYS A 6 -4.40 19.82 0.59
CA LYS A 6 -4.16 18.39 0.37
C LYS A 6 -4.64 17.59 1.59
N SER A 7 -5.36 16.49 1.36
CA SER A 7 -5.79 15.58 2.44
C SER A 7 -4.61 15.05 3.27
N ARG A 8 -4.84 14.89 4.58
CA ARG A 8 -3.88 14.34 5.56
C ARG A 8 -3.60 12.85 5.33
N THR A 9 -4.55 12.11 4.77
CA THR A 9 -4.47 10.67 4.55
C THR A 9 -4.38 10.33 3.07
N THR A 10 -3.84 9.15 2.75
CA THR A 10 -3.76 8.61 1.39
C THR A 10 -4.18 7.15 1.41
N ALA A 11 -5.04 6.78 0.46
CA ALA A 11 -5.35 5.39 0.17
C ALA A 11 -4.21 4.78 -0.64
N VAL A 12 -3.70 3.63 -0.20
CA VAL A 12 -2.59 2.92 -0.81
C VAL A 12 -2.88 1.45 -0.99
N ARG A 13 -2.22 0.88 -1.99
CA ARG A 13 -2.30 -0.54 -2.32
C ARG A 13 -1.11 -1.24 -1.69
N LEU A 14 -1.38 -2.23 -0.86
CA LEU A 14 -0.41 -3.20 -0.37
C LEU A 14 -0.44 -4.40 -1.30
N ILE A 15 0.67 -4.68 -1.97
CA ILE A 15 0.84 -5.74 -2.95
C ILE A 15 1.41 -6.97 -2.26
N SER A 16 0.86 -8.15 -2.56
CA SER A 16 1.38 -9.43 -2.10
C SER A 16 2.76 -9.73 -2.69
N MET A 17 3.71 -10.11 -1.84
CA MET A 17 5.05 -10.55 -2.27
C MET A 17 5.07 -11.96 -2.85
N ALA A 18 3.94 -12.66 -2.84
CA ALA A 18 3.82 -13.96 -3.50
C ALA A 18 3.57 -13.86 -5.03
N MET A 19 3.72 -12.68 -5.61
CA MET A 19 3.59 -12.41 -7.06
C MET A 19 2.25 -12.85 -7.68
N THR A 20 1.17 -12.89 -6.89
CA THR A 20 -0.17 -13.30 -7.34
C THR A 20 -1.00 -12.18 -7.96
N GLY A 21 -0.51 -10.94 -7.88
CA GLY A 21 -1.26 -9.74 -8.27
C GLY A 21 -2.34 -9.32 -7.26
N TYR A 22 -2.57 -10.11 -6.18
CA TYR A 22 -3.50 -9.73 -5.13
C TYR A 22 -2.98 -8.53 -4.33
N TYR A 23 -3.88 -7.60 -4.03
CA TYR A 23 -3.58 -6.42 -3.24
C TYR A 23 -4.70 -6.07 -2.29
N ARG A 24 -4.38 -5.32 -1.23
CA ARG A 24 -5.35 -4.73 -0.32
C ARG A 24 -5.21 -3.23 -0.31
N THR A 25 -6.33 -2.53 -0.24
CA THR A 25 -6.34 -1.07 -0.08
C THR A 25 -6.40 -0.72 1.40
N LEU A 26 -5.48 0.10 1.88
CA LEU A 26 -5.49 0.66 3.23
C LEU A 26 -5.31 2.17 3.18
N ILE A 27 -5.73 2.85 4.25
CA ILE A 27 -5.54 4.29 4.42
C ILE A 27 -4.37 4.49 5.38
N ARG A 28 -3.42 5.35 5.01
CA ARG A 28 -2.36 5.81 5.93
C ARG A 28 -2.24 7.33 5.98
N PRO A 29 -1.73 7.89 7.10
CA PRO A 29 -1.25 9.27 7.14
C PRO A 29 -0.06 9.48 6.18
N ARG A 30 -0.01 10.64 5.51
CA ARG A 30 1.05 10.94 4.51
C ARG A 30 2.46 11.05 5.09
N THR A 31 2.56 11.44 6.34
CA THR A 31 3.85 11.63 7.05
C THR A 31 4.44 10.31 7.54
N HIS A 32 3.66 9.22 7.52
CA HIS A 32 4.10 7.92 8.00
C HIS A 32 4.94 7.17 6.95
N ARG A 33 5.87 6.33 7.42
CA ARG A 33 6.68 5.43 6.57
C ARG A 33 5.79 4.46 5.78
N PRO A 34 6.26 3.93 4.63
CA PRO A 34 5.51 2.94 3.86
C PRO A 34 5.13 1.72 4.70
N LEU A 35 3.97 1.14 4.41
CA LEU A 35 3.46 0.00 5.17
C LEU A 35 4.05 -1.33 4.68
N SER A 36 4.40 -2.19 5.64
CA SER A 36 4.72 -3.61 5.42
C SER A 36 3.93 -4.45 6.42
N MET A 37 3.20 -5.48 5.97
CA MET A 37 2.33 -6.28 6.84
C MET A 37 2.29 -7.74 6.42
N LEU A 38 2.22 -8.66 7.39
CA LEU A 38 1.89 -10.06 7.14
C LEU A 38 0.37 -10.25 7.11
N LYS A 39 -0.18 -10.65 5.96
CA LYS A 39 -1.62 -10.85 5.76
C LYS A 39 -1.88 -12.09 4.91
N TYR A 40 -3.12 -12.57 4.94
CA TYR A 40 -3.55 -13.70 4.13
C TYR A 40 -3.77 -13.28 2.67
N ASP A 41 -3.11 -14.00 1.76
CA ASP A 41 -3.35 -13.94 0.32
C ASP A 41 -4.28 -15.11 -0.08
N PRO A 42 -5.49 -14.82 -0.59
CA PRO A 42 -6.46 -15.86 -0.97
C PRO A 42 -6.03 -16.70 -2.17
N VAL A 43 -5.09 -16.21 -3.00
CA VAL A 43 -4.62 -16.95 -4.18
C VAL A 43 -3.67 -18.08 -3.75
N VAL A 44 -2.72 -17.79 -2.86
CA VAL A 44 -1.76 -18.80 -2.34
C VAL A 44 -2.30 -19.55 -1.12
N LYS A 45 -3.39 -19.04 -0.51
CA LYS A 45 -4.00 -19.57 0.71
C LYS A 45 -3.05 -19.62 1.93
N LYS A 46 -2.17 -18.62 2.03
CA LYS A 46 -1.17 -18.52 3.10
C LYS A 46 -1.00 -17.08 3.59
N LYS A 47 -0.43 -16.91 4.78
CA LYS A 47 0.02 -15.61 5.27
C LYS A 47 1.34 -15.25 4.59
N VAL A 48 1.35 -14.16 3.84
CA VAL A 48 2.50 -13.67 3.08
C VAL A 48 2.78 -12.21 3.44
N LEU A 49 3.99 -11.75 3.13
CA LEU A 49 4.37 -10.34 3.29
C LEU A 49 3.67 -9.51 2.20
N PHE A 50 3.09 -8.40 2.62
CA PHE A 50 2.56 -7.37 1.74
C PHE A 50 3.38 -6.09 1.91
N LEU A 51 3.75 -5.47 0.80
CA LEU A 51 4.46 -4.20 0.76
C LEU A 51 3.62 -3.14 0.05
N GLU A 52 3.70 -1.91 0.55
CA GLU A 52 3.03 -0.79 -0.09
C GLU A 52 3.60 -0.50 -1.49
N ALA A 53 2.72 -0.34 -2.46
CA ALA A 53 3.05 0.16 -3.78
C ALA A 53 3.55 1.61 -3.68
N THR A 54 4.81 1.84 -4.04
CA THR A 54 5.37 3.18 -4.16
C THR A 54 4.60 3.98 -5.20
N LYS A 55 4.07 5.14 -4.81
CA LYS A 55 3.38 6.05 -5.72
C LYS A 55 4.40 6.68 -6.69
N GLY A 56 4.61 6.04 -7.84
CA GLY A 56 5.38 6.61 -8.95
C GLY A 56 6.70 5.92 -9.32
N GLY A 57 6.82 4.60 -9.18
CA GLY A 57 7.85 3.80 -9.89
C GLY A 57 9.32 4.15 -9.61
N LYS A 58 9.62 5.00 -8.64
CA LYS A 58 11.00 5.30 -8.24
C LYS A 58 11.30 4.52 -6.97
N ALA A 59 11.96 3.38 -7.14
CA ALA A 59 12.90 2.91 -6.12
C ALA A 59 13.88 4.06 -5.89
N LYS A 60 14.01 4.49 -4.64
CA LYS A 60 15.13 5.37 -4.26
C LYS A 60 16.43 4.58 -4.39
#